data_AF-A0A167TJJ3-F1
#
_entry.id   AF-A0A167TJJ3-F1
#
_cell.length_a   1.000
_cell.length_b   1.000
_cell.length_c   1.000
_cell.angle_alpha   90.00
_cell.angle_beta   90.00
_cell.angle_gamma   90.00
#
_symmetry.space_group_name_H-M   'P 1'
#
loop_
_entity.id
_entity.type
_entity.pdbx_description
1 polymer ?
#
loop_
_entity_poly.entity_id
_entity_poly.type
_entity_poly.pdbx_seq_one_letter_code
_entity_poly.pdbx_strand_id
1 'polypeptide(L)'
;MADTPWELRCPKVIGVNLHGEINGGTGAIAEYTGSGMESLSCTGMATICDMGAEIGATTSMFPQSVKTSTTEYDQVIDINLSELEPHINGPFTPDLATPLSKFAAAAKENNWLEELKIRTTVKRDGQIGAFEKVGRLVLANACGPCIGQWDMTDVAKGEANSIITSYNRNFTGRKHANPATHAFVAFLDLIAAVVFAGSLTFNPMTDSLTGADGKPFRFSNPTGNELPSRGYDPKENTFQAPLADRSQVHRCRRP
;
A
#
# COMPACT_ATOMS: atom_id res chain seq x y z
N MET A 1 -10.54 -11.14 -25.58
CA MET A 1 -11.37 -12.34 -25.85
C MET A 1 -11.94 -12.40 -27.27
N ALA A 2 -11.64 -11.47 -28.18
CA ALA A 2 -12.04 -11.60 -29.59
C ALA A 2 -11.02 -12.41 -30.42
N ASP A 3 -10.10 -13.12 -29.74
CA ASP A 3 -8.92 -13.83 -30.26
C ASP A 3 -8.04 -13.05 -31.25
N THR A 4 -8.19 -11.73 -31.27
CA THR A 4 -7.28 -10.78 -31.90
C THR A 4 -5.96 -10.70 -31.11
N PRO A 5 -4.79 -10.72 -31.79
CA PRO A 5 -3.53 -10.39 -31.15
C PRO A 5 -3.60 -9.07 -30.39
N TRP A 6 -2.99 -9.01 -29.20
CA TRP A 6 -2.88 -7.77 -28.44
C TRP A 6 -1.57 -7.08 -28.77
N GLU A 7 -1.64 -5.82 -29.19
CA GLU A 7 -0.46 -5.01 -29.48
C GLU A 7 0.06 -4.33 -28.22
N LEU A 8 1.35 -4.54 -27.94
CA LEU A 8 2.09 -3.85 -26.90
C LEU A 8 3.34 -3.23 -27.53
N ARG A 9 3.60 -1.95 -27.26
CA ARG A 9 4.86 -1.31 -27.64
C ARG A 9 5.98 -2.02 -26.88
N CYS A 10 7.01 -2.50 -27.59
CA CYS A 10 8.16 -3.16 -26.96
C CYS A 10 8.74 -2.25 -25.85
N PRO A 11 8.70 -2.67 -24.58
CA PRO A 11 9.10 -1.85 -23.46
C PRO A 11 10.62 -1.89 -23.28
N LYS A 12 11.15 -0.86 -22.62
CA LYS A 12 12.50 -0.92 -22.02
C LYS A 12 12.49 -1.81 -20.78
N VAL A 13 13.66 -2.21 -20.28
CA VAL A 13 13.75 -2.91 -18.99
C VAL A 13 14.65 -2.15 -18.03
N ILE A 14 14.11 -1.77 -16.88
CA ILE A 14 14.82 -1.20 -15.74
C ILE A 14 15.13 -2.35 -14.78
N GLY A 15 16.39 -2.68 -14.61
CA GLY A 15 16.85 -3.65 -13.63
C GLY A 15 16.94 -2.99 -12.25
N VAL A 16 16.13 -3.44 -11.30
CA VAL A 16 16.21 -3.03 -9.90
C VAL A 16 16.95 -4.12 -9.12
N ASN A 17 18.28 -4.06 -9.10
CA ASN A 17 19.06 -4.79 -8.09
C ASN A 17 18.71 -4.23 -6.70
N LEU A 18 18.89 -4.94 -5.59
CA LEU A 18 18.40 -4.43 -4.28
C LEU A 18 19.49 -3.78 -3.37
N HIS A 19 20.08 -2.60 -3.74
CA HIS A 19 21.02 -1.71 -2.97
C HIS A 19 20.99 -0.11 -3.09
N GLY A 20 19.85 0.63 -3.31
CA GLY A 20 19.68 2.12 -3.48
C GLY A 20 18.19 2.67 -3.50
N GLU A 21 17.77 3.56 -4.46
CA GLU A 21 16.38 4.12 -4.72
C GLU A 21 15.95 4.28 -6.23
N ILE A 22 14.63 4.24 -6.57
CA ILE A 22 14.05 4.36 -7.94
C ILE A 22 13.41 5.73 -8.26
N ASN A 23 13.61 6.23 -9.50
CA ASN A 23 12.83 7.34 -10.07
C ASN A 23 12.41 7.10 -11.54
N GLY A 24 11.09 7.07 -11.79
CA GLY A 24 10.46 7.00 -13.13
C GLY A 24 10.44 5.60 -13.79
N GLY A 25 9.39 5.31 -14.56
CA GLY A 25 9.21 4.00 -15.24
C GLY A 25 8.39 3.99 -16.54
N THR A 26 7.93 5.14 -17.04
CA THR A 26 7.03 5.22 -18.21
C THR A 26 7.56 4.50 -19.46
N GLY A 27 6.84 3.46 -19.90
CA GLY A 27 7.19 2.67 -21.08
C GLY A 27 8.32 1.64 -20.85
N ALA A 28 8.68 1.38 -19.60
CA ALA A 28 9.58 0.32 -19.19
C ALA A 28 8.85 -0.77 -18.39
N ILE A 29 9.51 -1.91 -18.20
CA ILE A 29 9.23 -2.92 -17.18
C ILE A 29 10.26 -2.76 -16.07
N ALA A 30 9.84 -2.77 -14.80
CA ALA A 30 10.76 -2.86 -13.67
C ALA A 30 10.95 -4.34 -13.29
N GLU A 31 12.17 -4.85 -13.45
CA GLU A 31 12.54 -6.22 -13.08
C GLU A 31 13.43 -6.20 -11.83
N TYR A 32 12.93 -6.74 -10.74
CA TYR A 32 13.61 -6.73 -9.44
C TYR A 32 14.50 -7.97 -9.28
N THR A 33 15.77 -7.77 -8.95
CA THR A 33 16.78 -8.84 -8.88
C THR A 33 17.75 -8.64 -7.70
N GLY A 34 18.72 -9.55 -7.55
CA GLY A 34 19.72 -9.52 -6.48
C GLY A 34 19.37 -10.43 -5.29
N SER A 35 20.34 -10.61 -4.38
CA SER A 35 20.21 -11.48 -3.20
C SER A 35 19.16 -11.02 -2.21
N GLY A 36 18.87 -9.71 -2.14
CA GLY A 36 17.82 -9.15 -1.29
C GLY A 36 16.42 -9.74 -1.55
N MET A 37 16.19 -10.32 -2.74
CA MET A 37 14.92 -10.96 -3.07
C MET A 37 14.59 -12.16 -2.16
N GLU A 38 15.58 -12.88 -1.62
CA GLU A 38 15.35 -14.00 -0.69
C GLU A 38 14.77 -13.56 0.67
N SER A 39 14.91 -12.28 1.01
CA SER A 39 14.35 -11.69 2.24
C SER A 39 12.88 -11.27 2.11
N LEU A 40 12.32 -11.32 0.90
CA LEU A 40 10.98 -10.81 0.60
C LEU A 40 9.96 -11.94 0.51
N SER A 41 8.83 -11.76 1.22
CA SER A 41 7.65 -12.61 1.08
C SER A 41 7.04 -12.48 -0.31
N CYS A 42 6.29 -13.50 -0.74
CA CYS A 42 5.55 -13.46 -2.02
C CYS A 42 4.54 -12.28 -2.05
N THR A 43 3.90 -12.00 -0.92
CA THR A 43 2.98 -10.86 -0.76
C THR A 43 3.71 -9.51 -0.68
N GLY A 44 4.93 -9.48 -0.15
CA GLY A 44 5.81 -8.30 -0.19
C GLY A 44 6.26 -7.96 -1.61
N MET A 45 6.72 -8.95 -2.37
CA MET A 45 7.02 -8.80 -3.79
C MET A 45 5.80 -8.32 -4.59
N ALA A 46 4.61 -8.87 -4.34
CA ALA A 46 3.37 -8.39 -4.96
C ALA A 46 3.04 -6.93 -4.61
N THR A 47 3.34 -6.48 -3.39
CA THR A 47 3.14 -5.08 -2.96
C THR A 47 4.09 -4.13 -3.70
N ILE A 48 5.36 -4.52 -3.86
CA ILE A 48 6.34 -3.76 -4.65
C ILE A 48 5.90 -3.68 -6.12
N CYS A 49 5.42 -4.79 -6.70
CA CYS A 49 4.91 -4.80 -8.06
C CYS A 49 3.67 -3.91 -8.26
N ASP A 50 2.71 -3.92 -7.33
CA ASP A 50 1.50 -3.08 -7.41
C ASP A 50 1.83 -1.58 -7.43
N MET A 51 2.73 -1.13 -6.55
CA MET A 51 3.15 0.27 -6.49
C MET A 51 4.01 0.71 -7.68
N GLY A 52 4.58 -0.22 -8.45
CA GLY A 52 5.25 0.07 -9.73
C GLY A 52 4.36 0.77 -10.77
N ALA A 53 3.03 0.64 -10.64
CA ALA A 53 2.08 1.39 -11.47
C ALA A 53 2.18 2.91 -11.28
N GLU A 54 2.63 3.39 -10.11
CA GLU A 54 2.66 4.82 -9.79
C GLU A 54 3.88 5.56 -10.36
N ILE A 55 4.96 4.83 -10.71
CA ILE A 55 6.06 5.38 -11.53
C ILE A 55 5.78 5.30 -13.05
N GLY A 56 4.59 4.83 -13.43
CA GLY A 56 4.17 4.66 -14.82
C GLY A 56 4.73 3.41 -15.51
N ALA A 57 5.26 2.43 -14.76
CA ALA A 57 5.77 1.19 -15.34
C ALA A 57 4.67 0.45 -16.11
N THR A 58 5.04 -0.18 -17.22
CA THR A 58 4.17 -1.04 -18.03
C THR A 58 3.69 -2.24 -17.22
N THR A 59 4.62 -2.81 -16.45
CA THR A 59 4.39 -3.73 -15.35
C THR A 59 5.68 -3.82 -14.51
N SER A 60 5.58 -4.43 -13.35
CA SER A 60 6.71 -4.79 -12.49
C SER A 60 6.76 -6.30 -12.30
N MET A 61 7.95 -6.90 -12.20
CA MET A 61 8.09 -8.34 -11.98
C MET A 61 9.29 -8.72 -11.13
N PHE A 62 9.18 -9.85 -10.45
CA PHE A 62 10.29 -10.58 -9.84
C PHE A 62 10.48 -11.90 -10.59
N PRO A 63 11.73 -12.37 -10.84
CA PRO A 63 11.98 -13.68 -11.42
C PRO A 63 11.56 -14.80 -10.46
N GLN A 64 11.19 -15.97 -10.99
CA GLN A 64 10.79 -17.12 -10.17
C GLN A 64 11.90 -17.67 -9.25
N SER A 65 13.17 -17.35 -9.56
CA SER A 65 14.33 -17.80 -8.80
C SER A 65 15.43 -16.74 -8.80
N VAL A 66 16.16 -16.60 -7.69
CA VAL A 66 17.40 -15.84 -7.63
C VAL A 66 18.47 -16.56 -8.45
N LYS A 67 18.54 -16.23 -9.74
CA LYS A 67 19.70 -16.53 -10.58
C LYS A 67 20.40 -15.21 -10.86
N THR A 68 21.72 -15.20 -10.65
CA THR A 68 22.59 -14.15 -11.17
C THR A 68 22.52 -14.17 -12.69
N SER A 69 21.66 -13.32 -13.25
CA SER A 69 21.53 -13.20 -14.68
C SER A 69 22.62 -12.29 -15.24
N THR A 70 23.12 -12.63 -16.43
CA THR A 70 23.94 -11.73 -17.25
C THR A 70 23.07 -10.85 -18.15
N THR A 71 21.84 -10.54 -17.73
CA THR A 71 20.91 -9.66 -18.47
C THR A 71 21.46 -8.24 -18.45
N GLU A 72 21.56 -7.62 -19.61
CA GLU A 72 21.78 -6.18 -19.73
C GLU A 72 20.44 -5.45 -19.65
N TYR A 73 20.38 -4.38 -18.84
CA TYR A 73 19.19 -3.56 -18.64
C TYR A 73 19.40 -2.16 -19.25
N ASP A 74 18.33 -1.51 -19.75
CA ASP A 74 18.39 -0.12 -20.24
C ASP A 74 18.83 0.88 -19.17
N GLN A 75 18.52 0.55 -17.91
CA GLN A 75 18.89 1.30 -16.72
C GLN A 75 19.03 0.30 -15.57
N VAL A 76 20.06 0.47 -14.75
CA VAL A 76 20.21 -0.26 -13.48
C VAL A 76 19.99 0.72 -12.33
N ILE A 77 19.23 0.26 -11.36
CA ILE A 77 18.94 0.92 -10.10
C ILE A 77 19.20 -0.10 -9.00
N ASP A 78 19.80 0.33 -7.91
CA ASP A 78 19.89 -0.47 -6.70
C ASP A 78 18.70 -0.07 -5.75
N ILE A 79 18.03 -0.98 -4.97
CA ILE A 79 17.10 -0.96 -3.75
C ILE A 79 17.59 -1.29 -2.28
N ASN A 80 18.08 -0.41 -1.39
CA ASN A 80 18.95 -0.87 -0.25
C ASN A 80 18.28 -1.36 1.04
N LEU A 81 17.96 -2.65 1.11
CA LEU A 81 17.15 -3.21 2.20
C LEU A 81 17.75 -3.11 3.62
N SER A 82 19.08 -3.07 3.77
CA SER A 82 19.73 -2.97 5.09
C SER A 82 19.91 -1.53 5.60
N GLU A 83 19.81 -0.54 4.72
CA GLU A 83 19.95 0.89 5.04
C GLU A 83 18.62 1.65 4.93
N LEU A 84 17.61 1.03 4.32
CA LEU A 84 16.27 1.60 4.13
C LEU A 84 15.54 1.76 5.47
N GLU A 85 15.20 3.00 5.81
CA GLU A 85 14.26 3.31 6.90
C GLU A 85 12.80 3.34 6.41
N PRO A 86 11.80 3.27 7.30
CA PRO A 86 10.39 3.43 6.92
C PRO A 86 10.14 4.81 6.28
N HIS A 87 9.22 4.85 5.32
CA HIS A 87 8.86 6.06 4.57
C HIS A 87 7.35 6.34 4.64
N ILE A 88 6.99 7.63 4.50
CA ILE A 88 5.62 8.10 4.31
C ILE A 88 5.61 8.96 3.03
N ASN A 89 4.68 8.67 2.12
CA ASN A 89 4.61 9.33 0.81
C ASN A 89 3.34 10.19 0.70
N GLY A 90 3.46 11.43 0.23
CA GLY A 90 2.33 12.37 0.06
C GLY A 90 2.65 13.80 0.48
N PRO A 91 1.64 14.70 0.53
CA PRO A 91 0.21 14.39 0.69
C PRO A 91 -0.66 14.32 -0.58
N PHE A 92 -0.12 14.63 -1.76
CA PHE A 92 -0.91 14.74 -3.01
C PHE A 92 -0.38 13.92 -4.20
N THR A 93 0.78 13.28 -4.03
CA THR A 93 1.45 12.51 -5.08
C THR A 93 2.23 11.33 -4.45
N PRO A 94 2.27 10.15 -5.07
CA PRO A 94 2.85 8.95 -4.46
C PRO A 94 4.38 8.91 -4.52
N ASP A 95 5.01 9.78 -5.31
CA ASP A 95 6.46 9.93 -5.47
C ASP A 95 7.12 10.89 -4.47
N LEU A 96 6.34 11.72 -3.75
CA LEU A 96 6.85 12.57 -2.68
C LEU A 96 7.15 11.74 -1.42
N ALA A 97 8.22 10.97 -1.48
CA ALA A 97 8.72 10.13 -0.40
C ALA A 97 9.43 10.97 0.68
N THR A 98 9.05 10.76 1.94
CA THR A 98 9.72 11.38 3.09
C THR A 98 10.15 10.28 4.07
N PRO A 99 11.45 10.19 4.44
CA PRO A 99 11.91 9.25 5.46
C PRO A 99 11.26 9.56 6.81
N LEU A 100 10.86 8.53 7.55
CA LEU A 100 10.15 8.68 8.82
C LEU A 100 10.93 9.52 9.84
N SER A 101 12.27 9.39 9.87
CA SER A 101 13.16 10.22 10.69
C SER A 101 13.03 11.73 10.45
N LYS A 102 12.56 12.15 9.26
CA LYS A 102 12.42 13.55 8.85
C LYS A 102 10.96 14.02 8.78
N PHE A 103 10.00 13.10 8.83
CA PHE A 103 8.60 13.39 8.53
C PHE A 103 7.97 14.44 9.47
N ALA A 104 8.28 14.41 10.76
CA ALA A 104 7.80 15.41 11.73
C ALA A 104 8.27 16.84 11.40
N ALA A 105 9.52 16.99 10.93
CA ALA A 105 10.04 18.29 10.50
C ALA A 105 9.38 18.75 9.19
N ALA A 106 9.24 17.84 8.21
CA ALA A 106 8.59 18.12 6.93
C ALA A 106 7.11 18.52 7.10
N ALA A 107 6.35 17.82 7.96
CA ALA A 107 4.96 18.14 8.24
C ALA A 107 4.80 19.55 8.82
N LYS A 108 5.68 19.94 9.76
CA LYS A 108 5.70 21.28 10.34
C LYS A 108 6.09 22.36 9.33
N GLU A 109 7.12 22.12 8.52
CA GLU A 109 7.58 23.07 7.49
C GLU A 109 6.51 23.30 6.41
N ASN A 110 5.82 22.25 5.98
CA ASN A 110 4.80 22.31 4.94
C ASN A 110 3.37 22.58 5.48
N ASN A 111 3.22 22.81 6.80
CA ASN A 111 1.94 23.04 7.48
C ASN A 111 0.90 21.92 7.22
N TRP A 112 1.34 20.66 7.19
CA TRP A 112 0.45 19.50 7.12
C TRP A 112 -0.21 19.27 8.48
N LEU A 113 -1.52 19.00 8.47
CA LEU A 113 -2.29 18.77 9.70
C LEU A 113 -1.83 17.46 10.36
N GLU A 114 -1.41 17.53 11.62
CA GLU A 114 -0.84 16.37 12.32
C GLU A 114 -1.91 15.42 12.88
N GLU A 115 -3.14 15.91 13.11
CA GLU A 115 -4.26 15.13 13.66
C GLU A 115 -4.82 14.11 12.65
N LEU A 116 -4.98 12.86 13.09
CA LEU A 116 -5.43 11.74 12.25
C LEU A 116 -6.91 11.37 12.45
N LYS A 117 -7.65 11.25 11.33
CA LYS A 117 -8.97 10.57 11.28
C LYS A 117 -8.79 9.12 10.77
N ILE A 118 -9.30 8.12 11.49
CA ILE A 118 -8.80 6.73 11.45
C ILE A 118 -9.89 5.65 11.23
N ARG A 119 -9.71 4.73 10.25
CA ARG A 119 -10.52 3.50 10.04
C ARG A 119 -9.63 2.34 9.50
N THR A 120 -9.85 1.06 9.89
CA THR A 120 -8.94 -0.10 9.57
C THR A 120 -9.64 -1.48 9.61
N THR A 121 -9.16 -2.50 8.89
CA THR A 121 -9.87 -3.78 8.59
C THR A 121 -8.97 -5.04 8.66
N VAL A 122 -9.45 -6.15 9.28
CA VAL A 122 -9.07 -7.59 9.10
C VAL A 122 -10.33 -8.47 9.37
N LYS A 123 -10.39 -9.81 9.15
CA LYS A 123 -11.53 -10.68 9.61
C LYS A 123 -11.30 -12.21 9.76
N ARG A 124 -10.28 -12.72 10.47
CA ARG A 124 -10.24 -14.17 10.85
C ARG A 124 -9.44 -14.56 12.10
N ASP A 125 -8.11 -14.45 12.09
CA ASP A 125 -7.24 -15.13 13.08
C ASP A 125 -7.04 -14.33 14.38
N GLY A 126 -8.14 -13.82 14.95
CA GLY A 126 -8.13 -13.05 16.20
C GLY A 126 -7.73 -11.58 16.05
N GLN A 127 -7.08 -11.18 14.95
CA GLN A 127 -6.72 -9.76 14.73
C GLN A 127 -7.96 -8.86 14.72
N ILE A 128 -9.11 -9.36 14.24
CA ILE A 128 -10.38 -8.61 14.33
C ILE A 128 -10.75 -8.30 15.77
N GLY A 129 -10.58 -9.26 16.68
CA GLY A 129 -10.94 -9.08 18.09
C GLY A 129 -10.06 -8.03 18.75
N ALA A 130 -8.84 -7.82 18.26
CA ALA A 130 -8.01 -6.69 18.66
C ALA A 130 -8.50 -5.37 18.05
N PHE A 131 -8.77 -5.32 16.74
CA PHE A 131 -9.22 -4.10 16.05
C PHE A 131 -10.62 -3.61 16.47
N GLU A 132 -11.60 -4.51 16.63
CA GLU A 132 -12.95 -4.19 17.11
C GLU A 132 -12.93 -3.70 18.58
N LYS A 133 -12.08 -4.29 19.44
CA LYS A 133 -11.87 -3.81 20.83
C LYS A 133 -11.31 -2.39 20.92
N VAL A 134 -10.58 -1.93 19.90
CA VAL A 134 -10.08 -0.55 19.81
C VAL A 134 -10.92 0.32 18.85
N GLY A 135 -12.20 -0.05 18.66
CA GLY A 135 -13.22 0.78 18.02
C GLY A 135 -13.09 0.92 16.50
N ARG A 136 -12.48 -0.04 15.80
CA ARG A 136 -12.24 0.06 14.35
C ARG A 136 -13.32 -0.65 13.52
N LEU A 137 -13.75 0.03 12.44
CA LEU A 137 -14.74 -0.47 11.49
C LEU A 137 -14.09 -1.31 10.39
N VAL A 138 -14.48 -2.58 10.33
CA VAL A 138 -14.14 -3.50 9.24
C VAL A 138 -15.04 -3.22 8.03
N LEU A 139 -14.44 -2.85 6.91
CA LEU A 139 -15.15 -2.61 5.65
C LEU A 139 -15.38 -3.92 4.87
N ALA A 140 -16.23 -3.85 3.83
CA ALA A 140 -16.39 -4.94 2.88
C ALA A 140 -15.11 -5.18 2.07
N ASN A 141 -14.91 -6.41 1.59
CA ASN A 141 -13.80 -6.81 0.72
C ASN A 141 -13.97 -6.24 -0.70
N ALA A 142 -13.82 -4.93 -0.84
CA ALA A 142 -13.94 -4.17 -2.08
C ALA A 142 -12.96 -2.99 -2.07
N CYS A 143 -12.74 -2.37 -3.23
CA CYS A 143 -11.79 -1.25 -3.36
C CYS A 143 -12.13 -0.05 -2.46
N GLY A 144 -13.42 0.26 -2.28
CA GLY A 144 -13.92 1.18 -1.26
C GLY A 144 -13.20 2.54 -1.26
N PRO A 145 -12.71 3.02 -0.08
CA PRO A 145 -11.99 4.29 0.03
C PRO A 145 -10.76 4.41 -0.88
N CYS A 146 -10.12 3.31 -1.30
CA CYS A 146 -8.97 3.40 -2.20
C CYS A 146 -9.30 4.12 -3.52
N ILE A 147 -10.53 3.95 -4.00
CA ILE A 147 -11.00 4.47 -5.31
C ILE A 147 -12.02 5.62 -5.21
N GLY A 148 -12.29 6.13 -4.00
CA GLY A 148 -13.29 7.19 -3.76
C GLY A 148 -14.68 6.68 -3.39
N GLN A 149 -14.87 5.36 -3.24
CA GLN A 149 -16.11 4.78 -2.72
C GLN A 149 -16.11 4.81 -1.19
N TRP A 150 -16.17 6.02 -0.65
CA TRP A 150 -16.27 6.28 0.78
C TRP A 150 -17.20 7.47 1.03
N ASP A 151 -18.34 7.18 1.66
CA ASP A 151 -19.18 8.21 2.27
C ASP A 151 -18.52 8.64 3.60
N MET A 152 -17.77 9.74 3.55
CA MET A 152 -17.06 10.29 4.70
C MET A 152 -17.90 11.39 5.35
N THR A 153 -18.50 11.07 6.48
CA THR A 153 -19.35 11.94 7.29
C THR A 153 -18.59 12.83 8.29
N ASP A 154 -17.31 12.52 8.53
CA ASP A 154 -16.56 13.00 9.70
C ASP A 154 -15.81 14.33 9.44
N VAL A 155 -15.92 14.86 8.22
CA VAL A 155 -15.23 16.06 7.68
C VAL A 155 -16.21 16.77 6.74
N ALA A 156 -16.41 18.07 6.89
CA ALA A 156 -17.22 18.84 5.95
C ALA A 156 -16.51 18.98 4.59
N LYS A 157 -17.24 18.99 3.47
CA LYS A 157 -16.62 19.12 2.14
C LYS A 157 -15.87 20.44 2.02
N GLY A 158 -14.56 20.38 1.77
CA GLY A 158 -13.66 21.54 1.72
C GLY A 158 -12.93 21.86 3.02
N GLU A 159 -13.28 21.21 4.14
CA GLU A 159 -12.52 21.26 5.40
C GLU A 159 -11.16 20.56 5.18
N ALA A 160 -10.08 21.18 5.64
CA ALA A 160 -8.76 20.59 5.58
C ALA A 160 -8.61 19.51 6.66
N ASN A 161 -8.10 18.34 6.28
CA ASN A 161 -7.85 17.23 7.21
C ASN A 161 -6.71 16.35 6.69
N SER A 162 -6.15 15.50 7.56
CA SER A 162 -5.18 14.48 7.16
C SER A 162 -5.74 13.07 7.29
N ILE A 163 -5.31 12.19 6.39
CA ILE A 163 -5.53 10.74 6.43
C ILE A 163 -4.24 10.01 6.05
N ILE A 164 -4.02 8.82 6.62
CA ILE A 164 -2.93 7.92 6.23
C ILE A 164 -3.50 6.55 5.87
N THR A 165 -3.00 5.93 4.79
CA THR A 165 -3.57 4.71 4.22
C THR A 165 -2.51 3.75 3.68
N SER A 166 -2.74 2.44 3.78
CA SER A 166 -1.89 1.40 3.18
C SER A 166 -2.30 1.08 1.73
N TYR A 167 -2.64 2.12 0.97
CA TYR A 167 -2.98 2.03 -0.45
C TYR A 167 -1.78 2.51 -1.30
N ASN A 168 -1.92 2.50 -2.63
CA ASN A 168 -0.88 2.99 -3.55
C ASN A 168 -1.05 4.48 -3.94
N ARG A 169 -2.30 4.97 -4.10
CA ARG A 169 -2.61 6.33 -4.59
C ARG A 169 -3.05 7.31 -3.53
N ASN A 170 -2.56 8.55 -3.61
CA ASN A 170 -2.91 9.68 -2.73
C ASN A 170 -3.26 10.99 -3.49
N PHE A 171 -3.49 10.94 -4.80
CA PHE A 171 -3.90 12.10 -5.59
C PHE A 171 -5.07 12.89 -4.97
N THR A 172 -5.06 14.21 -5.15
CA THR A 172 -6.06 15.15 -4.61
C THR A 172 -7.50 14.65 -4.79
N GLY A 173 -8.26 14.56 -3.69
CA GLY A 173 -9.65 14.10 -3.70
C GLY A 173 -9.88 12.62 -4.00
N ARG A 174 -8.85 11.80 -4.23
CA ARG A 174 -8.99 10.39 -4.64
C ARG A 174 -9.79 9.53 -3.66
N LYS A 175 -9.74 9.82 -2.36
CA LYS A 175 -10.29 8.95 -1.30
C LYS A 175 -11.77 9.22 -0.96
N HIS A 176 -12.24 10.47 -1.07
CA HIS A 176 -13.62 10.88 -0.75
C HIS A 176 -14.02 12.23 -1.37
N ALA A 177 -13.42 12.61 -2.52
CA ALA A 177 -13.72 13.83 -3.29
C ALA A 177 -13.59 15.18 -2.55
N ASN A 178 -12.83 15.23 -1.44
CA ASN A 178 -12.40 16.48 -0.81
C ASN A 178 -10.99 16.88 -1.30
N PRO A 179 -10.81 18.03 -1.98
CA PRO A 179 -9.50 18.46 -2.43
C PRO A 179 -8.60 18.99 -1.30
N ALA A 180 -9.17 19.39 -0.16
CA ALA A 180 -8.44 19.92 0.99
C ALA A 180 -7.83 18.83 1.90
N THR A 181 -8.03 17.55 1.57
CA THR A 181 -7.50 16.43 2.35
C THR A 181 -6.07 16.10 1.96
N HIS A 182 -5.17 16.15 2.94
CA HIS A 182 -3.82 15.61 2.83
C HIS A 182 -3.86 14.08 2.97
N ALA A 183 -3.47 13.36 1.91
CA ALA A 183 -3.50 11.90 1.89
C ALA A 183 -2.08 11.32 1.90
N PHE A 184 -1.76 10.58 2.96
CA PHE A 184 -0.46 9.93 3.10
C PHE A 184 -0.58 8.42 2.81
N VAL A 185 0.46 7.88 2.20
CA VAL A 185 0.65 6.45 1.92
C VAL A 185 1.81 5.94 2.75
N ALA A 186 1.60 4.84 3.46
CA ALA A 186 2.63 4.22 4.32
C ALA A 186 2.35 2.73 4.52
N PHE A 187 3.34 2.00 5.04
CA PHE A 187 3.18 0.60 5.41
C PHE A 187 2.24 0.40 6.61
N LEU A 188 1.56 -0.74 6.67
CA LEU A 188 0.44 -0.99 7.59
C LEU A 188 0.84 -0.92 9.08
N ASP A 189 2.03 -1.39 9.45
CA ASP A 189 2.46 -1.38 10.85
C ASP A 189 2.86 0.02 11.34
N LEU A 190 3.44 0.85 10.44
CA LEU A 190 3.65 2.27 10.72
C LEU A 190 2.31 2.99 10.89
N ILE A 191 1.33 2.69 10.03
CA ILE A 191 -0.04 3.19 10.17
C ILE A 191 -0.63 2.80 11.51
N ALA A 192 -0.51 1.54 11.94
CA ALA A 192 -1.00 1.09 13.25
C ALA A 192 -0.38 1.90 14.40
N ALA A 193 0.92 2.17 14.36
CA ALA A 193 1.60 2.96 15.39
C ALA A 193 1.12 4.42 15.45
N VAL A 194 1.08 5.15 14.32
CA VAL A 194 0.57 6.54 14.29
C VAL A 194 -0.92 6.61 14.63
N VAL A 195 -1.69 5.56 14.32
CA VAL A 195 -3.10 5.38 14.70
C VAL A 195 -3.28 5.24 16.22
N PHE A 196 -2.38 4.55 16.91
CA PHE A 196 -2.39 4.47 18.38
C PHE A 196 -1.89 5.76 19.03
N ALA A 197 -0.95 6.47 18.41
CA ALA A 197 -0.48 7.77 18.87
C ALA A 197 -1.46 8.92 18.63
N GLY A 198 -2.35 8.80 17.63
CA GLY A 198 -3.27 9.86 17.20
C GLY A 198 -2.61 10.99 16.40
N SER A 199 -1.31 10.91 16.13
CA SER A 199 -0.53 11.93 15.41
C SER A 199 0.24 11.33 14.24
N LEU A 200 0.18 12.01 13.10
CA LEU A 200 1.01 11.75 11.92
C LEU A 200 2.51 11.89 12.16
N THR A 201 2.92 12.73 13.12
CA THR A 201 4.32 13.06 13.39
C THR A 201 4.98 12.11 14.39
N PHE A 202 4.24 11.16 14.94
CA PHE A 202 4.75 10.15 15.86
C PHE A 202 5.68 9.16 15.14
N ASN A 203 6.91 9.02 15.61
CA ASN A 203 7.87 8.06 15.10
C ASN A 203 8.00 6.85 16.05
N PRO A 204 7.40 5.68 15.73
CA PRO A 204 7.51 4.48 16.58
C PRO A 204 8.95 4.00 16.84
N MET A 205 9.92 4.39 16.00
CA MET A 205 11.32 4.01 16.17
C MET A 205 12.00 4.78 17.30
N THR A 206 11.54 5.99 17.63
CA THR A 206 12.16 6.89 18.63
C THR A 206 11.25 7.19 19.82
N ASP A 207 9.96 7.32 19.58
CA ASP A 207 9.02 7.98 20.48
C ASP A 207 8.34 6.98 21.42
N SER A 208 7.80 7.50 22.53
CA SER A 208 7.04 6.72 23.51
C SER A 208 5.60 7.21 23.65
N LEU A 209 4.71 6.28 23.99
CA LEU A 209 3.34 6.56 24.39
C LEU A 209 3.15 6.23 25.87
N THR A 210 2.23 6.92 26.53
CA THR A 210 1.84 6.59 27.91
C THR A 210 0.78 5.48 27.88
N GLY A 211 1.06 4.35 28.53
CA GLY A 211 0.10 3.28 28.73
C GLY A 211 -1.02 3.68 29.70
N ALA A 212 -2.10 2.89 29.72
CA ALA A 212 -3.21 3.09 30.66
C ALA A 212 -2.81 2.92 32.15
N ASP A 213 -1.63 2.33 32.42
CA ASP A 213 -1.01 2.23 33.74
C ASP A 213 -0.14 3.46 34.10
N GLY A 214 -0.13 4.49 33.25
CA GLY A 214 0.65 5.71 33.40
C GLY A 214 2.14 5.59 33.04
N LYS A 215 2.61 4.41 32.59
CA LYS A 215 4.03 4.21 32.25
C LYS A 215 4.32 4.48 30.78
N PRO A 216 5.51 5.00 30.44
CA PRO A 216 5.94 5.10 29.05
C PRO A 216 6.21 3.70 28.48
N PHE A 217 5.72 3.43 27.27
CA PHE A 217 6.10 2.29 26.46
C PHE A 217 6.52 2.76 25.06
N ARG A 218 7.27 1.93 24.34
CA ARG A 218 7.64 2.15 22.93
C ARG A 218 7.20 0.95 22.12
N PHE A 219 6.90 1.14 20.85
CA PHE A 219 6.66 0.01 19.95
C PHE A 219 7.96 -0.78 19.75
N SER A 220 7.86 -2.10 19.78
CA SER A 220 8.89 -3.00 19.25
C SER A 220 8.59 -3.31 17.80
N ASN A 221 9.61 -3.74 17.03
CA ASN A 221 9.40 -4.22 15.67
C ASN A 221 8.29 -5.31 15.65
N PRO A 222 7.31 -5.21 14.74
CA PRO A 222 6.25 -6.19 14.63
C PRO A 222 6.82 -7.53 14.14
N THR A 223 6.23 -8.63 14.62
CA THR A 223 6.55 -9.98 14.15
C THR A 223 5.25 -10.76 13.94
N GLY A 224 5.24 -11.67 12.98
CA GLY A 224 4.06 -12.44 12.62
C GLY A 224 4.39 -13.58 11.66
N ASN A 225 3.42 -14.47 11.45
CA ASN A 225 3.54 -15.51 10.44
C ASN A 225 3.24 -14.92 9.05
N GLU A 226 4.14 -15.10 8.09
CA GLU A 226 3.95 -14.66 6.70
C GLU A 226 2.68 -15.26 6.08
N LEU A 227 2.48 -16.55 6.30
CA LEU A 227 1.31 -17.31 5.84
C LEU A 227 0.58 -17.90 7.05
N PRO A 228 -0.77 -18.08 6.98
CA PRO A 228 -1.50 -18.75 8.04
C PRO A 228 -1.01 -20.18 8.22
N SER A 229 -0.51 -20.54 9.41
CA SER A 229 0.03 -21.87 9.73
C SER A 229 -0.99 -23.02 9.60
N ARG A 230 -2.29 -22.68 9.55
CA ARG A 230 -3.41 -23.62 9.34
C ARG A 230 -3.97 -23.60 7.90
N GLY A 231 -3.31 -22.89 6.98
CA GLY A 231 -3.78 -22.64 5.62
C GLY A 231 -4.86 -21.56 5.50
N TYR A 232 -5.32 -21.35 4.28
CA TYR A 232 -6.41 -20.42 3.97
C TYR A 232 -7.78 -21.08 4.19
N ASP A 233 -8.72 -20.28 4.68
CA ASP A 233 -10.11 -20.65 4.90
C ASP A 233 -10.87 -20.11 3.69
N PRO A 234 -11.46 -20.97 2.83
CA PRO A 234 -12.12 -20.54 1.61
C PRO A 234 -13.42 -19.76 1.89
N LYS A 235 -14.00 -19.86 3.10
CA LYS A 235 -15.28 -19.26 3.48
C LYS A 235 -16.38 -19.53 2.45
N GLU A 236 -17.18 -18.52 2.10
CA GLU A 236 -18.28 -18.62 1.16
C GLU A 236 -17.77 -18.75 -0.28
N ASN A 237 -18.34 -19.69 -1.05
CA ASN A 237 -18.03 -19.80 -2.47
C ASN A 237 -18.65 -18.62 -3.24
N THR A 238 -17.81 -17.63 -3.56
CA THR A 238 -18.17 -16.45 -4.35
C THR A 238 -18.00 -16.64 -5.87
N PHE A 239 -17.48 -17.80 -6.31
CA PHE A 239 -17.25 -18.08 -7.72
C PHE A 239 -18.47 -18.77 -8.37
N GLN A 240 -19.07 -18.09 -9.35
CA GLN A 240 -20.05 -18.69 -10.26
C GLN A 240 -19.38 -19.03 -11.59
N ALA A 241 -19.32 -20.33 -11.92
CA ALA A 241 -18.86 -20.79 -13.23
C ALA A 241 -19.80 -20.29 -14.36
N PRO A 242 -19.27 -20.00 -15.56
CA PRO A 242 -20.11 -19.67 -16.70
C PRO A 242 -21.04 -20.84 -17.06
N LEU A 243 -22.28 -20.54 -17.44
CA LEU A 243 -23.20 -21.56 -17.95
C LEU A 243 -22.61 -22.23 -19.20
N ALA A 244 -22.71 -23.56 -19.26
CA ALA A 244 -22.28 -24.34 -20.43
C ALA A 244 -23.11 -23.96 -21.67
N ASP A 245 -24.41 -23.81 -21.50
CA ASP A 245 -25.30 -23.21 -22.51
C ASP A 245 -25.38 -21.68 -22.30
N ARG A 246 -24.83 -20.94 -23.26
CA ARG A 246 -24.82 -19.46 -23.25
C ARG A 246 -26.09 -18.84 -23.86
N SER A 247 -27.01 -19.64 -24.41
CA SER A 247 -28.26 -19.13 -24.98
C SER A 247 -29.21 -18.56 -23.92
N GLN A 248 -29.11 -19.06 -22.69
CA GLN A 248 -29.92 -18.63 -21.53
C GLN A 248 -29.38 -17.36 -20.83
N VAL A 249 -28.29 -16.77 -21.34
CA VAL A 249 -27.69 -15.55 -20.77
C VAL A 249 -28.48 -14.32 -21.23
N HIS A 250 -29.49 -13.94 -20.42
CA HIS A 250 -30.23 -12.69 -20.60
C HIS A 250 -29.30 -11.47 -20.44
N ARG A 251 -28.88 -10.87 -21.56
CA ARG A 251 -28.13 -9.60 -21.52
C ARG A 251 -29.07 -8.46 -21.18
N CYS A 252 -29.09 -8.04 -19.92
CA CYS A 252 -29.66 -6.76 -19.54
C CYS A 252 -28.79 -5.63 -20.11
N ARG A 253 -29.15 -5.13 -21.31
CA ARG A 253 -28.66 -3.84 -21.80
C ARG A 253 -29.33 -2.77 -20.94
N ARG A 254 -28.55 -2.04 -20.13
CA ARG A 254 -29.01 -0.75 -19.62
C ARG A 254 -29.22 0.18 -20.83
N PRO A 255 -30.36 0.89 -20.91
CA PRO A 255 -30.58 1.90 -21.93
C PRO A 255 -29.61 3.08 -21.78
#